data_AF-A0A660S7G7-F1
#
_entry.id   AF-A0A660S7G7-F1
#
_cell.length_a   1.000
_cell.length_b   1.000
_cell.length_c   1.000
_cell.angle_alpha   90.00
_cell.angle_beta   90.00
_cell.angle_gamma   90.00
#
_symmetry.space_group_name_H-M   'P 1'
#
loop_
_entity.id
_entity.type
_entity.pdbx_description
1 polymer ?
#
loop_
_entity_poly.entity_id
_entity_poly.type
_entity_poly.pdbx_seq_one_letter_code
_entity_poly.pdbx_strand_id
1 'polypeptide(L)'
;MKWKEWLEKWSMTSLKIKTPFLEADWQPKDKDKDAAWELYIELLTRIATQPLPKEHGDEATALESIHKLFGLTREIIKKHGRECIEFTKIAIVILNQKIRPFTAKWHKIMLENGFEKKDVRDQFRYELKELQSVLKTYTKMLSDMAGVEDLTELEDVNG
;
A
#
# COMPACT_ATOMS: atom_id res chain seq x y z
N MET A 1 4.43 22.20 7.14
CA MET A 1 4.58 21.31 5.98
C MET A 1 3.25 21.25 5.25
N LYS A 2 3.25 21.35 3.93
CA LYS A 2 2.08 21.11 3.07
C LYS A 2 1.97 19.64 2.69
N TRP A 3 0.77 19.21 2.31
CA TRP A 3 0.54 17.87 1.77
C TRP A 3 1.45 17.52 0.60
N LYS A 4 1.64 18.46 -0.32
CA LYS A 4 2.55 18.29 -1.47
C LYS A 4 3.99 18.02 -1.03
N GLU A 5 4.50 18.80 -0.07
CA GLU A 5 5.86 18.62 0.48
C GLU A 5 6.02 17.26 1.16
N TRP A 6 4.97 16.80 1.87
CA TRP A 6 4.98 15.46 2.46
C TRP A 6 5.04 14.36 1.39
N LEU A 7 4.31 14.48 0.28
CA LEU A 7 4.42 13.52 -0.84
C LEU A 7 5.79 13.55 -1.53
N GLU A 8 6.39 14.74 -1.66
CA GLU A 8 7.71 14.93 -2.24
C GLU A 8 8.80 14.23 -1.43
N LYS A 9 8.75 14.34 -0.08
CA LYS A 9 9.63 13.59 0.84
C LYS A 9 9.67 12.09 0.52
N TRP A 10 8.55 11.52 0.07
CA TRP A 10 8.41 10.09 -0.22
C TRP A 10 8.47 9.74 -1.70
N SER A 11 8.81 10.69 -2.59
CA SER A 11 8.80 10.49 -4.05
C SER A 11 7.44 10.01 -4.60
N MET A 12 6.35 10.33 -3.91
CA MET A 12 4.97 9.93 -4.26
C MET A 12 4.23 10.99 -5.08
N THR A 13 4.99 11.80 -5.83
CA THR A 13 4.46 12.93 -6.63
C THR A 13 3.64 12.50 -7.84
N SER A 14 3.73 11.23 -8.26
CA SER A 14 2.91 10.66 -9.34
C SER A 14 1.43 10.45 -8.95
N LEU A 15 1.10 10.56 -7.66
CA LEU A 15 -0.27 10.40 -7.19
C LEU A 15 -1.15 11.58 -7.62
N LYS A 16 -2.28 11.27 -8.25
CA LYS A 16 -3.23 12.29 -8.72
C LYS A 16 -4.11 12.75 -7.57
N ILE A 17 -3.74 13.85 -6.91
CA ILE A 17 -4.52 14.47 -5.83
C ILE A 17 -4.97 15.87 -6.29
N LYS A 18 -6.20 16.26 -5.95
CA LYS A 18 -6.73 17.58 -6.32
C LYS A 18 -5.96 18.69 -5.62
N THR A 19 -5.72 19.80 -6.32
CA THR A 19 -4.94 20.96 -5.85
C THR A 19 -5.32 21.48 -4.46
N PRO A 20 -6.61 21.62 -4.09
CA PRO A 20 -6.96 22.11 -2.74
C PRO A 20 -6.45 21.22 -1.61
N PHE A 21 -6.32 19.90 -1.83
CA PHE A 21 -5.74 19.00 -0.83
C PHE A 21 -4.21 19.03 -0.83
N LEU A 22 -3.57 19.26 -1.98
CA LEU A 22 -2.11 19.36 -2.07
C LEU A 22 -1.57 20.59 -1.33
N GLU A 23 -2.30 21.71 -1.40
CA GLU A 23 -1.95 22.98 -0.75
C GLU A 23 -2.43 23.07 0.71
N ALA A 24 -3.18 22.07 1.19
CA ALA A 24 -3.61 22.00 2.57
C ALA A 24 -2.42 21.70 3.50
N ASP A 25 -2.52 22.17 4.74
CA ASP A 25 -1.52 21.88 5.76
C ASP A 25 -1.53 20.39 6.11
N TRP A 26 -0.35 19.80 6.18
CA TRP A 26 -0.15 18.45 6.67
C TRP A 26 -0.20 18.47 8.20
N GLN A 27 -1.30 17.98 8.78
CA GLN A 27 -1.50 17.95 10.23
C GLN A 27 -2.23 16.68 10.69
N PRO A 28 -1.56 15.51 10.68
CA PRO A 28 -2.13 14.27 11.22
C PRO A 28 -2.50 14.40 12.70
N LYS A 29 -3.71 13.96 13.05
CA LYS A 29 -4.20 13.92 14.44
C LYS A 29 -3.95 12.56 15.06
N ASP A 30 -4.19 12.43 16.37
CA ASP A 30 -3.97 11.16 17.07
C ASP A 30 -4.73 9.98 16.44
N LYS A 31 -5.95 10.22 15.92
CA LYS A 31 -6.69 9.20 15.17
C LYS A 31 -6.10 8.84 13.80
N ASP A 32 -5.41 9.77 13.14
CA ASP A 32 -4.61 9.44 11.95
C ASP A 32 -3.42 8.56 12.33
N LYS A 33 -2.73 8.89 13.43
CA LYS A 33 -1.57 8.13 13.92
C LYS A 33 -1.97 6.70 14.31
N ASP A 34 -3.05 6.56 15.08
CA ASP A 34 -3.60 5.25 15.48
C ASP A 34 -3.96 4.40 14.25
N ALA A 35 -4.66 5.00 13.28
CA ALA A 35 -5.04 4.32 12.05
C ALA A 35 -3.82 3.93 11.19
N ALA A 36 -2.83 4.82 11.12
CA ALA A 36 -1.58 4.57 10.40
C ALA A 36 -0.79 3.43 11.02
N TRP A 37 -0.70 3.40 12.35
CA TRP A 37 -0.07 2.31 13.11
C TRP A 37 -0.73 0.96 12.82
N GLU A 38 -2.06 0.90 12.87
CA GLU A 38 -2.80 -0.35 12.60
C GLU A 38 -2.51 -0.88 11.19
N LEU A 39 -2.60 -0.03 10.16
CA LEU A 39 -2.32 -0.48 8.79
C LEU A 39 -0.83 -0.77 8.56
N TYR A 40 0.06 -0.04 9.23
CA TYR A 40 1.50 -0.25 9.17
C TYR A 40 1.87 -1.67 9.65
N ILE A 41 1.32 -2.13 10.78
CA ILE A 41 1.56 -3.48 11.30
C ILE A 41 1.05 -4.56 10.35
N GLU A 42 -0.13 -4.34 9.76
CA GLU A 42 -0.67 -5.22 8.73
C GLU A 42 0.27 -5.28 7.52
N LEU A 43 0.83 -4.15 7.07
CA LEU A 43 1.74 -4.12 5.92
C LEU A 43 3.12 -4.68 6.23
N LEU A 44 3.65 -4.59 7.44
CA LEU A 44 4.95 -5.19 7.79
C LEU A 44 4.94 -6.72 7.72
N THR A 45 3.82 -7.34 8.09
CA THR A 45 3.74 -8.78 8.34
C THR A 45 3.11 -9.58 7.19
N ARG A 46 2.70 -8.90 6.11
CA ARG A 46 2.01 -9.53 4.98
C ARG A 46 2.94 -9.84 3.81
N ILE A 47 2.62 -10.94 3.14
CA ILE A 47 3.20 -11.32 1.83
C ILE A 47 2.99 -10.22 0.77
N ALA A 48 1.99 -9.35 0.96
CA ALA A 48 1.73 -8.19 0.10
C ALA A 48 2.93 -7.22 -0.04
N THR A 49 3.82 -7.19 0.93
CA THR A 49 5.02 -6.32 0.96
C THR A 49 6.33 -7.11 0.98
N GLN A 50 6.27 -8.40 1.29
CA GLN A 50 7.43 -9.28 1.32
C GLN A 50 7.71 -9.92 -0.06
N PRO A 51 8.97 -10.04 -0.50
CA PRO A 51 9.29 -10.69 -1.76
C PRO A 51 8.73 -12.11 -1.81
N LEU A 52 7.95 -12.46 -2.83
CA LEU A 52 7.68 -13.87 -3.13
C LEU A 52 8.94 -14.46 -3.79
N PRO A 53 9.63 -15.43 -3.16
CA PRO A 53 10.71 -16.14 -3.84
C PRO A 53 10.19 -16.74 -5.15
N LYS A 54 11.02 -16.76 -6.20
CA LYS A 54 10.61 -17.34 -7.50
C LYS A 54 10.18 -18.81 -7.41
N GLU A 55 10.67 -19.51 -6.40
CA GLU A 55 10.46 -20.95 -6.18
C GLU A 55 9.30 -21.27 -5.23
N HIS A 56 8.73 -20.26 -4.55
CA HIS A 56 7.73 -20.44 -3.50
C HIS A 56 6.55 -19.47 -3.65
N GLY A 57 5.37 -19.91 -3.19
CA GLY A 57 4.12 -19.15 -3.24
C GLY A 57 3.45 -19.11 -4.62
N ASP A 58 2.13 -19.02 -4.63
CA ASP A 58 1.33 -18.94 -5.86
C ASP A 58 0.76 -17.53 -6.09
N GLU A 59 0.54 -17.19 -7.36
CA GLU A 59 0.08 -15.88 -7.80
C GLU A 59 -1.34 -15.56 -7.31
N ALA A 60 -2.21 -16.56 -7.12
CA ALA A 60 -3.56 -16.34 -6.63
C ALA A 60 -3.56 -15.94 -5.14
N THR A 61 -2.76 -16.60 -4.29
CA THR A 61 -2.58 -16.19 -2.89
C THR A 61 -1.98 -14.78 -2.77
N ALA A 62 -0.99 -14.45 -3.60
CA ALA A 62 -0.42 -13.10 -3.64
C ALA A 62 -1.49 -12.05 -4.01
N LEU A 63 -2.26 -12.32 -5.06
CA LEU A 63 -3.36 -11.46 -5.50
C LEU A 63 -4.44 -11.30 -4.43
N GLU A 64 -4.81 -12.39 -3.74
CA GLU A 64 -5.78 -12.36 -2.65
C GLU A 64 -5.27 -11.52 -1.48
N SER A 65 -4.00 -11.66 -1.10
CA SER A 65 -3.37 -10.84 -0.06
C SER A 65 -3.43 -9.35 -0.37
N ILE A 66 -3.16 -8.96 -1.63
CA ILE A 66 -3.27 -7.56 -2.09
C ILE A 66 -4.73 -7.09 -2.06
N HIS A 67 -5.67 -7.93 -2.49
CA HIS A 67 -7.10 -7.60 -2.46
C HIS A 67 -7.64 -7.39 -1.04
N LYS A 68 -7.15 -8.17 -0.05
CA LYS A 68 -7.54 -8.03 1.38
C LYS A 68 -7.27 -6.64 1.95
N LEU A 69 -6.31 -5.88 1.39
CA LEU A 69 -6.03 -4.50 1.81
C LEU A 69 -7.27 -3.60 1.70
N PHE A 70 -8.15 -3.81 0.73
CA PHE A 70 -9.40 -3.04 0.65
C PHE A 70 -10.31 -3.24 1.87
N GLY A 71 -10.39 -4.45 2.40
CA GLY A 71 -11.18 -4.77 3.58
C GLY A 71 -10.57 -4.10 4.81
N LEU A 72 -9.30 -4.39 5.06
CA LEU A 72 -8.54 -3.90 6.22
C LEU A 72 -8.56 -2.37 6.30
N THR A 73 -8.22 -1.69 5.21
CA THR A 73 -8.21 -0.23 5.20
C THR A 73 -9.59 0.35 5.48
N ARG A 74 -10.67 -0.25 4.95
CA ARG A 74 -12.04 0.23 5.22
C ARG A 74 -12.44 0.00 6.67
N GLU A 75 -12.05 -1.13 7.27
CA GLU A 75 -12.31 -1.42 8.68
C GLU A 75 -11.60 -0.40 9.58
N ILE A 76 -10.32 -0.12 9.32
CA ILE A 76 -9.54 0.88 10.06
C ILE A 76 -10.18 2.28 9.94
N ILE A 77 -10.54 2.72 8.73
CA ILE A 77 -11.21 4.01 8.52
C ILE A 77 -12.54 4.08 9.27
N LYS A 78 -13.34 3.00 9.24
CA LYS A 78 -14.63 2.97 9.95
C LYS A 78 -14.45 2.97 11.47
N LYS A 79 -13.43 2.28 11.98
CA LYS A 79 -13.09 2.18 13.41
C LYS A 79 -12.70 3.55 13.98
N HIS A 80 -11.85 4.30 13.28
CA HIS A 80 -11.37 5.62 13.72
C HIS A 80 -12.27 6.78 13.28
N GLY A 81 -13.22 6.52 12.38
CA GLY A 81 -14.21 7.49 11.95
C GLY A 81 -13.60 8.70 11.25
N ARG A 82 -14.32 9.83 11.28
CA ARG A 82 -13.98 11.04 10.52
C ARG A 82 -12.71 11.75 11.02
N GLU A 83 -12.19 11.35 12.17
CA GLU A 83 -11.04 12.00 12.80
C GLU A 83 -9.70 11.53 12.22
N CYS A 84 -9.66 10.40 11.50
CA CYS A 84 -8.49 9.91 10.76
C CYS A 84 -8.47 10.39 9.30
N ILE A 85 -8.70 11.69 9.08
CA ILE A 85 -8.93 12.23 7.73
C ILE A 85 -7.67 12.26 6.86
N GLU A 86 -6.50 12.50 7.43
CA GLU A 86 -5.23 12.53 6.69
C GLU A 86 -4.81 11.12 6.25
N PHE A 87 -4.95 10.15 7.15
CA PHE A 87 -4.85 8.72 6.85
C PHE A 87 -5.83 8.32 5.73
N THR A 88 -7.10 8.71 5.88
CA THR A 88 -8.16 8.38 4.90
C THR A 88 -7.83 8.89 3.50
N LYS A 89 -7.34 10.13 3.39
CA LYS A 89 -6.96 10.73 2.09
C LYS A 89 -5.89 9.90 1.39
N ILE A 90 -4.77 9.59 2.05
CA ILE A 90 -3.68 8.84 1.42
C ILE A 90 -4.11 7.39 1.14
N ALA A 91 -4.83 6.75 2.06
CA ALA A 91 -5.27 5.38 1.92
C ALA A 91 -6.22 5.19 0.73
N ILE A 92 -7.19 6.08 0.54
CA ILE A 92 -8.10 6.05 -0.62
C ILE A 92 -7.34 6.23 -1.94
N VAL A 93 -6.34 7.12 -1.96
CA VAL A 93 -5.51 7.36 -3.15
C VAL A 93 -4.71 6.12 -3.52
N ILE A 94 -4.03 5.48 -2.56
CA ILE A 94 -3.26 4.24 -2.79
C ILE A 94 -4.17 3.09 -3.23
N LEU A 95 -5.29 2.87 -2.52
CA LEU A 95 -6.25 1.83 -2.88
C LEU A 95 -6.77 1.98 -4.31
N ASN A 96 -7.12 3.19 -4.72
CA ASN A 96 -7.76 3.41 -6.03
C ASN A 96 -6.78 3.57 -7.19
N GLN A 97 -5.61 4.17 -6.97
CA GLN A 97 -4.67 4.47 -8.05
C GLN A 97 -3.59 3.41 -8.23
N LYS A 98 -3.28 2.62 -7.20
CA LYS A 98 -2.21 1.61 -7.23
C LYS A 98 -2.77 0.19 -7.11
N ILE A 99 -3.57 -0.07 -6.08
CA ILE A 99 -4.07 -1.44 -5.79
C ILE A 99 -5.23 -1.85 -6.72
N ARG A 100 -6.20 -0.95 -6.97
CA ARG A 100 -7.38 -1.26 -7.79
C ARG A 100 -7.03 -1.66 -9.23
N PRO A 101 -6.17 -0.94 -9.98
CA PRO A 101 -5.84 -1.34 -11.35
C PRO A 101 -5.14 -2.69 -11.41
N PHE A 102 -4.21 -2.95 -10.47
CA PHE A 102 -3.51 -4.22 -10.36
C PHE A 102 -4.48 -5.37 -10.10
N THR A 103 -5.30 -5.26 -9.05
CA THR A 103 -6.26 -6.30 -8.68
C THR A 103 -7.32 -6.53 -9.76
N ALA A 104 -7.84 -5.47 -10.39
CA ALA A 104 -8.83 -5.60 -11.46
C ALA A 104 -8.29 -6.36 -12.68
N LYS A 105 -7.06 -6.07 -13.10
CA LYS A 105 -6.40 -6.77 -14.20
C LYS A 105 -6.19 -8.25 -13.88
N TRP A 106 -5.52 -8.52 -12.76
CA TRP A 106 -5.05 -9.86 -12.44
C TRP A 106 -6.17 -10.79 -11.96
N HIS A 107 -7.22 -10.23 -11.35
CA HIS A 107 -8.40 -11.02 -10.99
C HIS A 107 -9.12 -11.59 -12.21
N LYS A 108 -9.28 -10.79 -13.27
CA LYS A 108 -9.86 -11.28 -14.53
C LYS A 108 -9.02 -12.42 -15.13
N ILE A 109 -7.70 -12.22 -15.21
CA ILE A 109 -6.76 -13.22 -15.75
C ILE A 109 -6.79 -14.51 -14.93
N MET A 110 -6.86 -14.40 -13.60
CA MET A 110 -6.97 -15.54 -12.69
C MET A 110 -8.23 -16.37 -12.96
N LEU A 111 -9.40 -15.71 -13.14
CA LEU A 111 -10.66 -16.40 -13.44
C LEU A 111 -10.66 -17.14 -14.78
N GLU A 112 -9.79 -16.73 -15.71
CA GLU A 112 -9.59 -17.35 -17.02
C GLU A 112 -8.47 -18.41 -17.01
N ASN A 113 -8.07 -18.92 -15.82
CA ASN A 113 -6.95 -19.85 -15.62
C ASN A 113 -5.61 -19.36 -16.18
N GLY A 114 -5.42 -18.04 -16.26
CA GLY A 114 -4.23 -17.43 -16.88
C GLY A 114 -2.92 -17.81 -16.19
N PHE A 115 -2.94 -18.11 -14.89
CA PHE A 115 -1.75 -18.52 -14.13
C PHE A 115 -1.23 -19.92 -14.46
N GLU A 116 -1.92 -20.70 -15.30
CA GLU A 116 -1.35 -21.94 -15.85
C GLU A 116 -0.17 -21.65 -16.80
N LYS A 117 -0.16 -20.47 -17.43
CA LYS A 117 0.84 -20.08 -18.42
C LYS A 117 2.04 -19.39 -17.76
N LYS A 118 3.25 -19.85 -18.09
CA LYS A 118 4.50 -19.36 -17.47
C LYS A 118 4.75 -17.87 -17.74
N ASP A 119 4.54 -17.41 -18.96
CA ASP A 119 4.67 -16.01 -19.37
C ASP A 119 3.74 -15.08 -18.59
N VAL A 120 2.51 -15.53 -18.33
CA VAL A 120 1.53 -14.78 -17.51
C VAL A 120 1.98 -14.70 -16.05
N ARG A 121 2.49 -15.80 -15.47
CA ARG A 121 3.07 -15.79 -14.11
C ARG A 121 4.28 -14.86 -14.00
N ASP A 122 5.18 -14.91 -15.00
CA ASP A 122 6.35 -14.05 -15.05
C ASP A 122 5.95 -12.57 -15.10
N GLN A 123 4.95 -12.22 -15.91
CA GLN A 123 4.40 -10.86 -16.00
C GLN A 123 3.72 -10.43 -14.69
N PHE A 124 2.96 -11.32 -14.03
CA PHE A 124 2.35 -11.04 -12.73
C PHE A 124 3.42 -10.71 -11.69
N ARG A 125 4.47 -11.53 -11.60
CA ARG A 125 5.56 -11.34 -10.63
C ARG A 125 6.35 -10.06 -10.89
N TYR A 126 6.53 -9.70 -12.16
CA TYR A 126 7.14 -8.41 -12.51
C TYR A 126 6.31 -7.23 -12.00
N GLU A 127 5.02 -7.18 -12.32
CA GLU A 127 4.12 -6.10 -11.88
C GLU A 127 3.89 -6.10 -10.37
N LEU A 128 3.87 -7.28 -9.75
CA LEU A 128 3.78 -7.41 -8.29
C LEU A 128 5.00 -6.76 -7.64
N LYS A 129 6.21 -6.96 -8.17
CA LYS A 129 7.43 -6.33 -7.64
C LYS A 129 7.37 -4.81 -7.73
N GLU A 130 6.83 -4.27 -8.83
CA GLU A 130 6.61 -2.83 -8.98
C GLU A 130 5.60 -2.30 -7.94
N LEU A 131 4.48 -3.00 -7.75
CA LEU A 131 3.49 -2.66 -6.72
C LEU A 131 4.09 -2.76 -5.31
N GLN A 132 4.86 -3.80 -5.02
CA GLN A 132 5.54 -4.01 -3.74
C GLN A 132 6.49 -2.87 -3.41
N SER A 133 7.23 -2.34 -4.40
CA SER A 133 8.06 -1.14 -4.18
C SER A 133 7.22 0.06 -3.74
N VAL A 134 6.05 0.28 -4.36
CA VAL A 134 5.13 1.35 -3.97
C VAL A 134 4.56 1.12 -2.57
N LEU A 135 4.19 -0.12 -2.25
CA LEU A 135 3.66 -0.49 -0.94
C LEU A 135 4.72 -0.41 0.16
N LYS A 136 5.99 -0.71 -0.13
CA LYS A 136 7.12 -0.52 0.80
C LYS A 136 7.23 0.95 1.17
N THR A 137 7.27 1.85 0.20
CA THR A 137 7.27 3.29 0.46
C THR A 137 6.01 3.74 1.21
N TYR A 138 4.83 3.24 0.85
CA TYR A 138 3.61 3.54 1.59
C TYR A 138 3.68 3.07 3.05
N THR A 139 4.29 1.92 3.33
CA THR A 139 4.51 1.40 4.69
C THR A 139 5.38 2.37 5.50
N LYS A 140 6.48 2.87 4.91
CA LYS A 140 7.33 3.91 5.53
C LYS A 140 6.59 5.24 5.76
N MET A 141 5.69 5.61 4.86
CA MET A 141 4.82 6.78 5.04
C MET A 141 3.87 6.61 6.25
N LEU A 142 3.39 5.39 6.48
CA LEU A 142 2.51 5.11 7.62
C LEU A 142 3.26 5.14 8.95
N SER A 143 4.50 4.64 9.03
CA SER A 143 5.32 4.77 10.24
C SER A 143 5.63 6.23 10.56
N ASP A 144 5.96 7.04 9.55
CA ASP A 144 6.15 8.49 9.70
C ASP A 144 4.88 9.21 10.16
N MET A 145 3.72 8.86 9.58
CA MET A 145 2.44 9.40 10.04
C MET A 145 2.15 8.99 11.48
N ALA A 146 2.39 7.73 11.85
CA ALA A 146 2.20 7.21 13.20
C ALA A 146 3.18 7.79 14.23
N GLY A 147 4.32 8.33 13.77
CA GLY A 147 5.37 8.85 14.65
C GLY A 147 6.15 7.74 15.34
N VAL A 148 6.33 6.59 14.69
CA VAL A 148 7.04 5.42 15.21
C VAL A 148 8.32 5.16 14.41
N GLU A 149 9.23 4.38 14.98
CA GLU A 149 10.40 3.89 14.26
C GLU A 149 9.99 3.01 13.07
N ASP A 150 10.64 3.23 11.93
CA ASP A 150 10.39 2.46 10.71
C ASP A 150 11.12 1.11 10.77
N LEU A 151 10.35 0.03 10.75
CA LEU A 151 10.79 -1.36 10.81
C LEU A 151 10.65 -2.05 9.44
N THR A 152 10.31 -1.30 8.38
CA THR A 152 10.11 -1.84 7.03
C THR A 152 11.35 -2.57 6.48
N GLU A 153 12.53 -2.23 7.00
CA GLU A 153 13.82 -2.79 6.57
C GLU A 153 14.57 -3.47 7.74
N LEU A 154 13.85 -3.85 8.81
CA LEU A 154 14.46 -4.42 10.02
C LEU A 154 15.26 -5.70 9.73
N GLU A 155 14.82 -6.49 8.75
CA GLU A 155 15.45 -7.76 8.36
C GLU A 155 16.31 -7.64 7.09
N ASP A 156 16.44 -6.44 6.50
CA ASP A 156 17.26 -6.23 5.31
C ASP A 156 18.75 -6.29 5.73
N VAL A 157 19.38 -7.44 5.51
CA VAL A 157 20.76 -7.74 5.97
C VAL A 157 21.86 -6.96 5.23
N ASN A 158 21.50 -6.06 4.31
CA ASN A 158 22.45 -5.27 3.52
C ASN A 158 22.02 -3.80 3.48
N GLY A 159 22.67 -2.98 4.32
CA GLY A 159 22.81 -1.53 4.12
C GLY A 159 24.00 -1.21 3.23
#